data_AF-A0A261WDF1-F1
#
_entry.id   AF-A0A261WDF1-F1
#
_cell.length_a   1.000
_cell.length_b   1.000
_cell.length_c   1.000
_cell.angle_alpha   90.00
_cell.angle_beta   90.00
_cell.angle_gamma   90.00
#
_symmetry.space_group_name_H-M   'P 1'
#
loop_
_entity.id
_entity.type
_entity.pdbx_description
1 polymer ?
#
loop_
_entity_poly.entity_id
_entity_poly.type
_entity_poly.pdbx_seq_one_letter_code
_entity_poly.pdbx_strand_id
1 'polypeptide(L)'
;MFDVNAPAGLAALEARLQQDLVWLDLPAKPWVKPRTNAGQAVLDVAIIGGGMAGLALAAELRHLGVAAVIFDQSPAGFEGPWATTARMETLR
;
A
#
# COMPACT_ATOMS: atom_id res chain seq x y z
N MET A 1 20.28 31.90 15.69
CA MET A 1 20.75 30.63 16.28
C MET A 1 19.57 29.69 16.21
N PHE A 2 19.56 28.77 15.24
CA PHE A 2 18.45 27.83 15.09
C PHE A 2 18.62 26.77 16.18
N ASP A 3 17.69 26.72 17.12
CA ASP A 3 17.51 25.54 17.96
C ASP A 3 17.13 24.39 17.03
N VAL A 4 18.13 23.57 16.69
CA VAL A 4 17.92 22.28 16.04
C VAL A 4 17.30 21.40 17.12
N ASN A 5 15.98 21.46 17.18
CA ASN A 5 15.12 20.73 18.09
C ASN A 5 15.63 19.28 18.20
N ALA A 6 15.89 18.82 19.43
CA ALA A 6 16.34 17.45 19.67
C ALA A 6 15.42 16.47 18.93
N PRO A 7 15.95 15.38 18.33
CA PRO A 7 15.15 14.49 17.50
C PRO A 7 13.96 14.00 18.31
N ALA A 8 12.76 14.35 17.85
CA ALA A 8 11.53 13.83 18.40
C ALA A 8 11.62 12.30 18.41
N GLY A 9 11.37 11.65 19.55
CA GLY A 9 11.39 10.20 19.64
C GLY A 9 10.37 9.56 18.69
N LEU A 10 10.52 8.27 18.38
CA LEU A 10 9.67 7.55 17.40
C LEU A 10 8.17 7.82 17.61
N ALA A 11 7.69 7.75 18.86
CA ALA A 11 6.29 8.00 19.20
C ALA A 11 5.82 9.41 18.80
N ALA A 12 6.67 10.43 18.93
CA ALA A 12 6.33 11.79 18.53
C ALA A 12 6.30 11.95 17.00
N LEU A 13 7.18 11.24 16.27
CA LEU A 13 7.14 11.19 14.81
C LEU A 13 5.91 10.44 14.29
N GLU A 14 5.52 9.33 14.93
CA GLU A 14 4.31 8.58 14.59
C GLU A 14 3.05 9.42 14.80
N ALA A 15 2.96 10.15 15.93
CA ALA A 15 1.86 11.07 16.20
C ALA A 15 1.80 12.19 15.13
N ARG A 16 2.96 12.73 14.74
CA ARG A 16 3.03 13.73 13.68
C ARG A 16 2.58 13.17 12.33
N LEU A 17 3.04 11.98 11.96
CA LEU A 17 2.64 11.29 10.73
C LEU A 17 1.12 11.06 10.67
N GLN A 18 0.51 10.58 11.74
CA GLN A 18 -0.95 10.39 11.79
C GLN A 18 -1.70 11.71 11.58
N GLN A 19 -1.21 12.80 12.17
CA GLN A 19 -1.80 14.12 11.97
C GLN A 19 -1.69 14.60 10.51
N ASP A 20 -0.53 14.41 9.89
CA ASP A 20 -0.28 14.80 8.50
C ASP A 20 -1.15 13.98 7.53
N LEU A 21 -1.31 12.67 7.77
CA LEU A 21 -2.20 11.82 6.96
C LEU A 21 -3.66 12.29 7.04
N VAL A 22 -4.14 12.68 8.23
CA VAL A 22 -5.49 13.25 8.39
C VAL A 22 -5.64 14.56 7.63
N TRP A 23 -4.64 15.44 7.66
CA TRP A 23 -4.68 16.71 6.92
C TRP A 23 -4.65 16.53 5.41
N LEU A 24 -3.96 15.49 4.93
CA LEU A 24 -3.90 15.14 3.51
C LEU A 24 -5.13 14.36 3.02
N ASP A 25 -6.06 14.00 3.91
CA ASP A 25 -7.17 13.07 3.63
C ASP A 25 -6.65 11.74 3.04
N LEU A 26 -5.58 11.19 3.64
CA LEU A 26 -4.97 9.94 3.20
C LEU A 26 -5.19 8.81 4.22
N PRO A 27 -5.69 7.63 3.78
CA PRO A 27 -6.26 7.39 2.45
C PRO A 27 -7.58 8.15 2.24
N ALA A 28 -7.87 8.51 0.98
CA ALA A 28 -9.12 9.17 0.65
C ALA A 28 -10.32 8.26 1.00
N LYS A 29 -11.46 8.89 1.26
CA LYS A 29 -12.71 8.17 1.54
C LYS A 29 -13.08 7.25 0.37
N PRO A 30 -13.56 6.02 0.63
CA PRO A 30 -14.07 5.15 -0.42
C PRO A 30 -15.17 5.83 -1.24
N TRP A 31 -15.00 5.84 -2.56
CA TRP A 31 -15.95 6.48 -3.48
C TRP A 31 -16.49 5.53 -4.55
N VAL A 32 -15.90 4.35 -4.72
CA VAL A 32 -16.38 3.36 -5.68
C VAL A 32 -17.73 2.82 -5.21
N LYS A 33 -18.73 2.85 -6.10
CA LYS A 33 -20.07 2.35 -5.79
C LYS A 33 -20.02 0.82 -5.56
N PRO A 34 -20.45 0.31 -4.39
CA PRO A 34 -20.43 -1.11 -4.13
C PRO A 34 -21.30 -1.89 -5.12
N ARG A 35 -20.80 -3.06 -5.53
CA ARG A 35 -21.50 -3.97 -6.44
C ARG A 35 -21.57 -5.36 -5.81
N THR A 36 -22.65 -6.07 -6.13
CA THR A 36 -22.85 -7.45 -5.70
C THR A 36 -23.20 -8.33 -6.89
N ASN A 37 -22.70 -9.56 -6.90
CA ASN A 37 -23.06 -10.59 -7.87
C ASN A 37 -23.39 -11.88 -7.12
N ALA A 38 -24.55 -12.48 -7.38
CA ALA A 38 -25.03 -13.69 -6.69
C ALA A 38 -24.94 -13.62 -5.14
N GLY A 39 -25.20 -12.44 -4.55
CA GLY A 39 -25.12 -12.22 -3.11
C GLY A 39 -23.71 -12.00 -2.55
N GLN A 40 -22.67 -12.03 -3.38
CA GLN A 40 -21.29 -11.77 -2.98
C GLN A 40 -20.84 -10.38 -3.41
N ALA A 41 -20.01 -9.72 -2.59
CA ALA A 41 -19.40 -8.43 -2.92
C ALA A 41 -18.41 -8.61 -4.09
N VAL A 42 -18.50 -7.72 -5.08
CA VAL A 42 -17.55 -7.68 -6.19
C VAL A 42 -16.37 -6.80 -5.80
N LEU A 43 -15.15 -7.28 -6.01
CA LEU A 43 -13.94 -6.48 -5.80
C LEU A 43 -13.92 -5.27 -6.74
N ASP A 44 -13.47 -4.12 -6.24
CA ASP A 44 -13.22 -2.95 -7.09
C ASP A 44 -12.02 -3.22 -8.00
N VAL A 45 -10.93 -3.75 -7.43
CA VAL A 45 -9.72 -4.14 -8.15
C VAL A 45 -9.15 -5.45 -7.59
N ALA A 46 -8.80 -6.37 -8.50
CA ALA A 46 -7.96 -7.54 -8.20
C ALA A 46 -6.59 -7.34 -8.87
N ILE A 47 -5.53 -7.31 -8.07
CA ILE A 47 -4.15 -7.19 -8.53
C ILE A 47 -3.52 -8.58 -8.52
N ILE A 48 -2.91 -8.99 -9.63
CA ILE A 48 -2.24 -10.28 -9.74
C ILE A 48 -0.72 -10.04 -9.71
N GLY A 49 -0.08 -10.55 -8.67
CA GLY A 49 1.33 -10.32 -8.33
C GLY A 49 1.51 -9.22 -7.29
N GLY A 50 2.07 -9.57 -6.14
CA GLY A 50 2.49 -8.69 -5.04
C GLY A 50 3.97 -8.27 -5.11
N GLY A 51 4.59 -8.32 -6.30
CA GLY A 51 5.89 -7.70 -6.52
C GLY A 51 5.86 -6.17 -6.44
N MET A 52 6.97 -5.51 -6.77
CA MET A 52 7.11 -4.05 -6.63
C MET A 52 5.97 -3.26 -7.26
N ALA A 53 5.61 -3.61 -8.51
CA ALA A 53 4.56 -2.93 -9.26
C ALA A 53 3.17 -3.14 -8.64
N GLY A 54 2.87 -4.36 -8.17
CA GLY A 54 1.58 -4.68 -7.55
C GLY A 54 1.39 -3.96 -6.22
N LEU A 55 2.43 -3.93 -5.38
CA LEU A 55 2.41 -3.20 -4.12
C LEU A 55 2.32 -1.68 -4.33
N ALA A 56 3.08 -1.14 -5.28
CA ALA A 56 3.00 0.29 -5.62
C ALA A 56 1.61 0.67 -6.13
N LEU A 57 1.02 -0.13 -7.01
CA LEU A 57 -0.35 0.08 -7.49
C LEU A 57 -1.37 0.00 -6.35
N ALA A 58 -1.25 -0.97 -5.45
CA ALA A 58 -2.15 -1.12 -4.32
C ALA A 58 -2.07 0.08 -3.35
N ALA A 59 -0.87 0.59 -3.10
CA ALA A 59 -0.66 1.78 -2.26
C ALA A 59 -1.34 3.02 -2.88
N GLU A 60 -1.14 3.25 -4.17
CA GLU A 60 -1.76 4.39 -4.86
C GLU A 60 -3.28 4.27 -4.95
N LEU A 61 -3.83 3.08 -5.24
CA LEU A 61 -5.27 2.86 -5.22
C LEU A 61 -5.87 3.12 -3.84
N ARG A 62 -5.18 2.68 -2.77
CA ARG A 62 -5.57 2.97 -1.40
C ARG A 62 -5.57 4.48 -1.13
N HIS A 63 -4.54 5.21 -1.55
CA HIS A 63 -4.50 6.67 -1.41
C HIS A 63 -5.67 7.35 -2.13
N LEU A 64 -6.03 6.85 -3.31
CA LEU A 64 -7.17 7.33 -4.08
C LEU A 64 -8.53 6.89 -3.53
N GLY A 65 -8.62 6.07 -2.47
CA GLY A 65 -9.90 5.59 -1.93
C GLY A 65 -10.52 4.43 -2.73
N VAL A 66 -9.71 3.67 -3.49
CA VAL A 66 -10.13 2.48 -4.23
C VAL A 66 -9.61 1.23 -3.52
N ALA A 67 -10.51 0.31 -3.15
CA ALA A 67 -10.13 -0.91 -2.47
C ALA A 67 -9.55 -1.94 -3.45
N ALA A 68 -8.34 -2.41 -3.20
CA ALA A 68 -7.70 -3.44 -4.01
C ALA A 68 -7.34 -4.67 -3.16
N VAL A 69 -7.47 -5.85 -3.76
CA VAL A 69 -6.98 -7.12 -3.19
C VAL A 69 -5.85 -7.64 -4.07
N ILE A 70 -4.71 -7.94 -3.45
CA ILE A 70 -3.55 -8.51 -4.13
C ILE A 70 -3.60 -10.04 -3.98
N PHE A 71 -3.37 -10.72 -5.10
CA PHE A 71 -3.17 -12.17 -5.15
C PHE A 71 -1.76 -12.43 -5.64
N ASP A 72 -0.97 -13.17 -4.88
CA ASP A 72 0.34 -13.67 -5.29
C ASP A 72 0.41 -15.18 -5.10
N GLN A 73 1.24 -15.84 -5.90
CA GLN A 73 1.51 -17.27 -5.75
C GLN A 73 2.42 -17.56 -4.56
N SER A 74 3.29 -16.59 -4.20
CA SER A 74 4.20 -16.69 -3.08
C SER A 74 3.44 -16.53 -1.75
N PRO A 75 3.92 -17.16 -0.67
CA PRO A 75 3.42 -16.89 0.68
C PRO A 75 3.58 -15.41 1.06
N ALA A 76 2.76 -14.97 2.00
CA ALA A 76 2.85 -13.61 2.53
C ALA A 76 4.26 -13.32 3.10
N GLY A 77 4.84 -12.18 2.73
CA GLY A 77 6.22 -11.79 3.06
C GLY A 77 7.28 -12.32 2.08
N PHE A 78 6.89 -13.10 1.06
CA PHE A 78 7.77 -13.61 0.01
C PHE A 78 7.30 -13.19 -1.40
N GLU A 79 6.40 -12.21 -1.48
CA GLU A 79 5.91 -11.68 -2.73
C GLU A 79 7.04 -11.00 -3.52
N GLY A 80 7.06 -11.18 -4.83
CA GLY A 80 8.12 -10.66 -5.68
C GLY A 80 9.54 -11.17 -5.33
N PRO A 81 10.58 -10.49 -5.85
CA PRO A 81 11.96 -10.95 -5.73
C PRO A 81 12.67 -10.40 -4.49
N TRP A 82 11.95 -10.01 -3.44
CA TRP A 82 12.56 -9.35 -2.28
C TRP A 82 13.19 -10.34 -1.29
N ALA A 83 12.49 -11.46 -1.04
CA ALA A 83 12.98 -12.58 -0.23
C ALA A 83 13.52 -13.73 -1.08
N THR A 84 13.43 -13.62 -2.41
CA THR A 84 13.88 -14.62 -3.38
C THR A 84 14.79 -13.99 -4.42
N THR A 85 15.32 -14.76 -5.36
CA THR A 85 16.17 -14.21 -6.43
C THR A 85 15.31 -13.69 -7.59
N ALA A 86 15.56 -12.45 -8.01
CA ALA A 86 15.03 -11.94 -9.28
C ALA A 86 15.52 -12.83 -10.43
N ARG A 87 14.62 -13.56 -11.08
CA ARG A 87 14.96 -14.35 -12.26
C ARG A 87 14.97 -13.46 -13.51
N MET A 88 16.01 -12.64 -13.64
CA MET A 88 16.33 -11.96 -14.90
C MET A 88 17.56 -12.62 -15.51
N GLU A 89 17.40 -13.29 -16.66
CA GLU A 89 18.52 -13.98 -17.33
C GLU A 89 19.67 -13.04 -17.74
N THR A 90 19.37 -11.75 -17.93
CA THR A 90 20.31 -10.73 -18.41
C THR A 90 21.02 -9.94 -17.31
N LEU A 91 20.60 -10.07 -16.05
CA LEU A 91 21.30 -9.50 -14.91
C LEU A 91 22.07 -10.61 -14.22
N ARG A 92 23.37 -10.70 -14.53
CA ARG A 92 24.33 -11.54 -13.82
C ARG A 92 25.08 -10.71 -12.79
#